data_AF-A0A7X1N9L1-F1
#
_entry.id   AF-A0A7X1N9L1-F1
#
_cell.length_a   1.000
_cell.length_b   1.000
_cell.length_c   1.000
_cell.angle_alpha   90.00
_cell.angle_beta   90.00
_cell.angle_gamma   90.00
#
_symmetry.space_group_name_H-M   'P 1'
#
loop_
_entity.id
_entity.type
_entity.pdbx_description
1 polymer ?
#
loop_
_entity_poly.entity_id
_entity_poly.type
_entity_poly.pdbx_seq_one_letter_code
_entity_poly.pdbx_strand_id
1 'polypeptide(L)'
;MAKPAKPTKYRNKRCYHDSIKFDSEKERSRWFHLIQLQAAGKIRDLRLQVPFILTERKRRDDGTWERASKYVADFVYFDVETGKQVVEDVKSIATRKNRTYIQKRKQMLDKYDITIKEI
;
A
#
# COMPACT_ATOMS: atom_id res chain seq x y z
N MET A 1 16.12 -20.05 28.19
CA MET A 1 16.09 -20.13 26.72
C MET A 1 14.95 -19.27 26.19
N ALA A 2 15.23 -18.29 25.33
CA ALA A 2 14.20 -17.42 24.77
C ALA A 2 13.26 -18.21 23.86
N LYS A 3 11.94 -18.00 24.00
CA LYS A 3 10.93 -18.66 23.14
C LYS A 3 11.19 -18.31 21.68
N PRO A 4 11.16 -19.28 20.74
CA PRO A 4 11.34 -18.98 19.32
C PRO A 4 10.23 -18.03 18.85
N ALA A 5 10.63 -16.99 18.13
CA ALA A 5 9.68 -16.03 17.56
C ALA A 5 8.69 -16.77 16.65
N LYS A 6 7.39 -16.56 16.86
CA LYS A 6 6.35 -17.14 16.00
C LYS A 6 6.63 -16.75 14.55
N PRO A 7 6.60 -17.70 13.59
CA PRO A 7 6.79 -17.38 12.19
C PRO A 7 5.76 -16.33 11.78
N THR A 8 6.20 -15.30 11.05
CA THR A 8 5.31 -14.26 10.54
C THR A 8 4.23 -14.90 9.67
N LYS A 9 3.01 -14.36 9.75
CA LYS A 9 1.94 -14.76 8.83
C LYS A 9 2.48 -14.56 7.40
N TYR A 10 2.44 -15.62 6.59
CA TYR A 10 3.02 -15.70 5.23
C TYR A 10 4.54 -15.92 5.11
N ARG A 11 5.29 -16.10 6.22
CA ARG A 11 6.76 -16.33 6.21
C ARG A 11 7.57 -15.24 5.46
N ASN A 12 6.99 -14.06 5.26
CA ASN A 12 7.70 -12.96 4.62
C ASN A 12 8.84 -12.46 5.51
N LYS A 13 10.01 -12.26 4.90
CA LYS A 13 11.15 -11.57 5.50
C LYS A 13 10.97 -10.07 5.30
N ARG A 14 10.72 -9.34 6.39
CA ARG A 14 10.81 -7.88 6.39
C ARG A 14 12.25 -7.50 6.07
N CYS A 15 12.43 -6.48 5.24
CA CYS A 15 13.75 -6.02 4.85
C CYS A 15 13.84 -4.50 4.94
N TYR A 16 15.05 -4.00 5.10
CA TYR A 16 15.35 -2.59 5.21
C TYR A 16 16.32 -2.20 4.09
N HIS A 17 16.17 -1.00 3.55
CA HIS A 17 17.13 -0.39 2.64
C HIS A 17 17.20 1.10 2.94
N ASP A 18 18.38 1.62 3.28
CA ASP A 18 18.64 3.05 3.56
C ASP A 18 17.51 3.69 4.40
N SER A 19 17.21 3.07 5.54
CA SER A 19 16.16 3.48 6.50
C SER A 19 14.70 3.28 6.06
N ILE A 20 14.44 2.81 4.84
CA ILE A 20 13.09 2.43 4.39
C ILE A 20 12.82 0.99 4.81
N LYS A 21 11.64 0.77 5.41
CA LYS A 21 11.17 -0.56 5.82
C LYS A 21 10.18 -1.10 4.78
N PHE A 22 10.42 -2.32 4.31
CA PHE A 22 9.53 -3.08 3.46
C PHE A 22 8.93 -4.28 4.19
N ASP A 23 7.66 -4.58 3.92
CA ASP A 23 6.96 -5.71 4.50
C ASP A 23 7.30 -7.03 3.78
N SER A 24 7.90 -6.98 2.59
CA SER A 24 8.40 -8.17 1.88
C SER A 24 9.58 -7.90 0.94
N GLU A 25 10.34 -8.94 0.60
CA GLU A 25 11.38 -8.88 -0.43
C GLU A 25 10.82 -8.50 -1.81
N LYS A 26 9.60 -8.95 -2.14
CA LYS A 26 8.92 -8.62 -3.40
C LYS A 26 8.65 -7.12 -3.52
N GLU A 27 8.22 -6.51 -2.41
CA GLU A 27 8.00 -5.07 -2.31
C GLU A 27 9.30 -4.28 -2.51
N ARG A 28 10.38 -4.69 -1.83
CA ARG A 28 11.71 -4.10 -2.02
C ARG A 28 12.20 -4.22 -3.46
N SER A 29 12.06 -5.40 -4.09
CA SER A 29 12.44 -5.58 -5.50
C SER A 29 11.63 -4.67 -6.44
N ARG A 30 10.32 -4.51 -6.17
CA ARG A 30 9.48 -3.59 -6.94
C ARG A 30 9.91 -2.14 -6.75
N TRP A 31 10.27 -1.75 -5.52
CA TRP A 31 10.80 -0.43 -5.21
C TRP A 31 12.02 -0.07 -6.05
N PHE A 32 13.03 -0.96 -6.11
CA PHE A 32 14.21 -0.72 -6.96
C PHE A 32 13.86 -0.51 -8.42
N HIS A 33 12.93 -1.31 -8.96
CA HIS A 33 12.48 -1.14 -10.34
C HIS A 33 11.79 0.21 -10.56
N LEU A 34 10.94 0.65 -9.62
CA LEU A 34 10.29 1.98 -9.70
C LEU A 34 11.30 3.12 -9.61
N ILE A 35 12.36 3.00 -8.79
CA ILE A 35 13.46 3.98 -8.78
C ILE A 35 14.11 4.10 -10.16
N GLN A 36 14.41 2.96 -10.81
CA GLN A 36 15.01 2.99 -12.15
C GLN A 36 14.08 3.65 -13.18
N LEU A 37 12.77 3.37 -13.11
CA LEU A 37 11.79 4.04 -13.96
C LEU A 37 11.72 5.55 -13.71
N GLN A 38 11.84 5.98 -12.45
CA GLN A 38 11.89 7.40 -12.11
C GLN A 38 13.16 8.07 -12.65
N ALA A 39 14.32 7.42 -12.48
CA ALA A 39 15.59 7.89 -13.01
C ALA A 39 15.57 7.97 -14.55
N ALA A 40 14.87 7.06 -15.22
CA ALA A 40 14.64 7.07 -16.66
C ALA A 40 13.57 8.09 -17.12
N GLY A 41 12.98 8.86 -16.21
CA GLY A 41 11.95 9.87 -16.54
C GLY A 41 10.60 9.29 -16.97
N LYS A 42 10.33 8.00 -16.72
CA LYS A 42 9.06 7.34 -17.07
C LYS A 42 7.97 7.56 -16.03
N ILE A 43 8.36 7.76 -14.78
CA ILE A 43 7.47 8.11 -13.67
C ILE A 43 8.06 9.28 -12.89
N ARG A 44 7.22 9.96 -12.10
CA ARG A 44 7.65 11.03 -11.18
C ARG A 44 6.89 10.99 -9.86
N ASP A 45 7.40 11.72 -8.88
CA ASP A 45 6.83 11.86 -7.53
C ASP A 45 6.56 10.51 -6.84
N LEU A 46 7.49 9.58 -6.98
CA LEU A 46 7.43 8.27 -6.35
C LEU A 46 7.44 8.41 -4.82
N ARG A 47 6.37 7.93 -4.18
CA ARG A 47 6.18 7.95 -2.72
C ARG A 47 5.84 6.55 -2.23
N LEU A 48 6.28 6.23 -1.01
CA LEU A 48 5.97 4.96 -0.35
C LEU A 48 4.94 5.14 0.75
N GLN A 49 4.23 4.05 1.06
CA GLN A 49 3.36 3.93 2.25
C GLN A 49 2.37 5.09 2.38
N VAL A 50 1.75 5.48 1.25
CA VAL A 50 0.90 6.66 1.19
C VAL A 50 -0.49 6.33 1.74
N PRO A 51 -0.96 7.05 2.78
CA PRO A 51 -2.29 6.84 3.34
C PRO A 51 -3.37 7.58 2.54
N PHE A 52 -4.43 6.86 2.19
CA PHE A 52 -5.69 7.37 1.66
C PHE A 52 -6.79 7.18 2.70
N ILE A 53 -7.56 8.22 2.99
CA ILE A 53 -8.63 8.17 3.98
C ILE A 53 -9.90 7.63 3.31
N LEU A 54 -10.33 6.42 3.67
CA LEU A 54 -11.53 5.81 3.10
C LEU A 54 -12.79 6.32 3.79
N THR A 55 -12.76 6.35 5.13
CA THR A 55 -13.84 6.95 5.93
C THR A 55 -13.25 7.98 6.87
N GLU A 56 -13.87 9.15 6.93
CA GLU A 56 -13.49 10.19 7.88
C GLU A 56 -13.80 9.76 9.32
N ARG A 57 -13.07 10.33 10.27
CA ARG A 57 -13.41 10.23 11.70
C ARG A 57 -14.76 10.90 11.92
N LYS A 58 -15.69 10.23 12.60
CA LYS A 58 -17.02 10.77 12.89
C LYS A 58 -17.41 10.51 14.34
N ARG A 59 -18.22 11.41 14.91
CA ARG A 59 -18.80 11.20 16.25
C ARG A 59 -20.02 10.29 16.11
N ARG A 60 -20.15 9.33 17.03
CA ARG A 60 -21.32 8.47 17.16
C ARG A 60 -22.40 9.15 17.98
N ASP A 61 -23.62 8.62 17.90
CA ASP A 61 -24.76 9.09 18.68
C ASP A 61 -24.55 8.90 20.20
N ASP A 62 -23.78 7.89 20.61
CA ASP A 62 -23.35 7.65 22.00
C ASP A 62 -22.29 8.65 22.51
N GLY A 63 -21.90 9.63 21.68
CA GLY A 63 -20.92 10.65 22.01
C GLY A 63 -19.46 10.24 21.81
N THR A 64 -19.16 8.96 21.55
CA THR A 64 -17.80 8.45 21.30
C THR A 64 -17.35 8.70 19.85
N TRP A 65 -16.05 8.49 19.57
CA TRP A 65 -15.48 8.71 18.24
C TRP A 65 -15.30 7.40 17.48
N GLU A 66 -15.88 7.32 16.29
CA GLU A 66 -15.52 6.34 15.28
C GLU A 66 -14.23 6.79 14.57
N ARG A 67 -13.22 5.91 14.51
CA ARG A 67 -11.90 6.26 13.95
C ARG A 67 -11.96 6.31 12.43
N ALA A 68 -11.16 7.20 11.83
CA ALA A 68 -10.98 7.21 10.39
C ALA A 68 -10.38 5.88 9.92
N SER A 69 -10.92 5.33 8.83
CA SER A 69 -10.32 4.16 8.18
C SER A 69 -9.44 4.62 7.02
N LYS A 70 -8.30 3.95 6.87
CA LYS A 70 -7.31 4.29 5.84
C LYS A 70 -6.95 3.06 5.00
N TYR A 71 -6.65 3.30 3.74
CA TYR A 71 -5.89 2.41 2.87
C TYR A 71 -4.47 2.96 2.77
N VAL A 72 -3.47 2.15 3.04
CA VAL A 72 -2.07 2.56 2.91
C VAL A 72 -1.52 1.82 1.71
N ALA A 73 -1.19 2.56 0.65
CA ALA A 73 -0.64 1.99 -0.57
C ALA A 73 0.87 1.81 -0.46
N ASP A 74 1.40 0.71 -1.01
CA ASP A 74 2.84 0.47 -1.02
C ASP A 74 3.57 1.55 -1.84
N PHE A 75 3.07 1.88 -3.04
CA PHE A 75 3.64 2.90 -3.92
C PHE A 75 2.59 3.81 -4.57
N VAL A 76 2.92 5.09 -4.67
CA VAL A 76 2.14 6.09 -5.44
C VAL A 76 3.09 6.93 -6.26
N TYR A 77 2.79 7.11 -7.55
CA TYR A 77 3.58 7.94 -8.46
C TYR A 77 2.69 8.49 -9.58
N PHE A 78 3.22 9.40 -10.38
CA PHE A 78 2.60 9.80 -11.65
C PHE A 78 3.31 9.14 -12.82
N ASP A 79 2.53 8.51 -13.69
CA ASP A 79 3.00 8.01 -14.96
C ASP A 79 3.16 9.20 -15.93
N VAL A 80 4.34 9.37 -16.52
CA VAL A 80 4.66 10.55 -17.34
C VAL A 80 3.98 10.48 -18.70
N GLU A 81 3.79 9.28 -19.26
CA GLU A 81 3.18 9.09 -20.57
C GLU A 81 1.68 9.39 -20.53
N THR A 82 0.99 8.88 -19.51
CA THR A 82 -0.47 9.04 -19.36
C THR A 82 -0.86 10.26 -18.53
N GLY A 83 0.07 10.82 -17.76
CA GLY A 83 -0.18 11.91 -16.81
C GLY A 83 -0.99 11.51 -15.58
N LYS A 84 -1.36 10.23 -15.44
CA LYS A 84 -2.26 9.75 -14.38
C LYS A 84 -1.51 9.38 -13.12
N GLN A 85 -2.16 9.57 -11.97
CA GLN A 85 -1.68 9.01 -10.72
C GLN A 85 -1.89 7.49 -10.73
N VAL A 86 -0.82 6.76 -10.44
CA VAL A 86 -0.84 5.30 -10.31
C VAL A 86 -0.62 4.94 -8.85
N VAL A 87 -1.45 4.02 -8.37
CA VAL A 87 -1.34 3.42 -7.03
C VAL A 87 -1.06 1.94 -7.21
N GLU A 88 0.13 1.51 -6.80
CA GLU A 88 0.56 0.10 -6.85
C GLU A 88 0.62 -0.50 -5.45
N ASP A 89 0.16 -1.75 -5.34
CA ASP A 89 0.12 -2.50 -4.09
C ASP A 89 0.64 -3.92 -4.29
N VAL A 90 1.70 -4.30 -3.58
CA VAL A 90 2.36 -5.60 -3.73
C VAL A 90 1.65 -6.60 -2.84
N LYS A 91 0.99 -7.57 -3.46
CA LYS A 91 0.06 -8.46 -2.75
C LYS A 91 0.20 -9.92 -3.17
N SER A 92 0.08 -10.80 -2.18
CA SER A 92 -0.01 -12.24 -2.40
C SER A 92 -1.41 -12.61 -2.90
N ILE A 93 -1.55 -13.77 -3.56
CA ILE A 93 -2.87 -14.30 -3.97
C ILE A 93 -3.83 -14.39 -2.77
N ALA A 94 -3.32 -14.80 -1.60
CA ALA A 94 -4.12 -14.89 -0.39
C ALA A 94 -4.63 -13.51 0.07
N THR A 95 -3.80 -12.47 -0.05
CA THR A 95 -4.21 -11.10 0.30
C THR A 95 -5.21 -10.52 -0.70
N ARG A 96 -5.06 -10.81 -2.00
CA ARG A 96 -6.02 -10.39 -3.03
C ARG A 96 -7.43 -10.94 -2.78
N LYS A 97 -7.52 -12.16 -2.23
CA LYS A 97 -8.79 -12.81 -1.85
C LYS A 97 -9.32 -12.39 -0.47
N ASN A 98 -8.57 -11.56 0.28
CA ASN A 98 -9.02 -11.12 1.59
C ASN A 98 -10.19 -10.13 1.47
N ARG A 99 -11.31 -10.43 2.14
CA ARG A 99 -12.54 -9.62 2.08
C ARG A 99 -12.33 -8.16 2.52
N THR A 100 -11.55 -7.93 3.57
CA THR A 100 -11.25 -6.57 4.05
C THR A 100 -10.45 -5.79 3.02
N TYR A 101 -9.46 -6.42 2.39
CA TYR A 101 -8.69 -5.79 1.32
C TYR A 101 -9.58 -5.44 0.12
N ILE A 102 -10.42 -6.39 -0.34
CA ILE A 102 -11.36 -6.17 -1.44
C ILE A 102 -12.28 -5.00 -1.13
N GLN A 103 -12.82 -4.91 0.08
CA GLN A 103 -13.70 -3.80 0.47
C GLN A 103 -12.98 -2.45 0.43
N LYS A 104 -11.75 -2.38 0.97
CA LYS A 104 -10.94 -1.16 0.91
C LYS A 104 -10.59 -0.77 -0.53
N ARG A 105 -10.27 -1.74 -1.40
CA ARG A 105 -10.01 -1.51 -2.82
C ARG A 105 -11.23 -0.95 -3.54
N LYS A 106 -12.43 -1.44 -3.23
CA LYS A 106 -13.69 -0.89 -3.75
C LYS A 106 -13.91 0.55 -3.27
N GLN A 107 -13.64 0.84 -2.00
CA GLN A 107 -13.75 2.20 -1.45
C GLN A 107 -12.72 3.17 -2.06
N MET A 108 -11.53 2.69 -2.41
CA MET A 108 -10.55 3.48 -3.15
C MET A 108 -11.07 3.89 -4.52
N LEU A 109 -11.69 2.95 -5.25
CA LEU A 109 -12.31 3.24 -6.53
C LEU A 109 -13.48 4.22 -6.38
N ASP A 110 -14.38 3.97 -5.42
CA ASP A 110 -15.57 4.80 -5.18
C ASP A 110 -15.23 6.25 -4.77
N LYS A 111 -14.28 6.44 -3.85
CA LYS A 111 -13.97 7.77 -3.30
C LYS A 111 -12.96 8.56 -4.13
N TYR A 112 -12.00 7.88 -4.76
CA TYR A 112 -10.87 8.53 -5.44
C TYR A 112 -10.81 8.28 -6.95
N ASP A 113 -11.69 7.44 -7.50
CA ASP A 113 -11.64 6.98 -8.89
C ASP A 113 -10.30 6.30 -9.27
N ILE A 114 -9.64 5.71 -8.27
CA ILE A 114 -8.33 5.05 -8.43
C ILE A 114 -8.52 3.54 -8.46
N THR A 115 -8.18 2.94 -9.61
CA THR A 115 -7.99 1.49 -9.70
C THR A 115 -6.59 1.11 -9.23
N ILE A 116 -6.51 0.36 -8.12
CA ILE A 116 -5.24 -0.13 -7.56
C ILE A 116 -4.66 -1.22 -8.47
N LYS A 117 -3.37 -1.08 -8.80
CA LYS A 117 -2.60 -2.07 -9.56
C LYS A 117 -1.91 -3.05 -8.61
N GLU A 118 -2.32 -4.31 -8.65
CA GLU A 118 -1.87 -5.35 -7.74
C GLU A 118 -0.67 -6.14 -8.29
N ILE A 119 0.52 -5.99 -7.69
CA ILE A 119 1.75 -6.65 -8.13
C ILE A 119 1.96 -7.99 -7.41
#